data_AF-A0A849QFT9-F1
#
_entry.id   AF-A0A849QFT9-F1
#
_cell.length_a   1.000
_cell.length_b   1.000
_cell.length_c   1.000
_cell.angle_alpha   90.00
_cell.angle_beta   90.00
_cell.angle_gamma   90.00
#
_symmetry.space_group_name_H-M   'P 1'
#
loop_
_entity.id
_entity.type
_entity.pdbx_description
1 polymer ?
#
loop_
_entity_poly.entity_id
_entity_poly.type
_entity_poly.pdbx_seq_one_letter_code
_entity_poly.pdbx_strand_id
1 'polypeptide(L)'
;MTQIPQHHPMAKGTKYGLMILATAFLNIGLFPITYILTPLFTGIVCGFLVVSTKRGVLGGYLGAFIAFLPLEILTAPDLMDYLVQSGTLTMAEIQEMILVFYFLLILAAALISILGAIGGLLGSKLKRKLV
;
A
#
# COMPACT_ATOMS: atom_id res chain seq x y z
N MET A 1 -42.58 -17.27 12.24
CA MET A 1 -41.69 -17.64 11.12
C MET A 1 -40.88 -16.42 10.75
N THR A 2 -39.61 -16.35 11.15
CA THR A 2 -38.67 -15.27 10.84
C THR A 2 -38.08 -15.53 9.46
N GLN A 3 -38.37 -14.67 8.48
CA GLN A 3 -37.71 -14.72 7.18
C GLN A 3 -36.23 -14.41 7.37
N ILE A 4 -35.36 -15.38 7.08
CA ILE A 4 -33.91 -15.16 7.06
C ILE A 4 -33.63 -14.24 5.87
N PRO A 5 -33.00 -13.07 6.08
CA PRO A 5 -32.72 -12.15 5.00
C PRO A 5 -31.84 -12.81 3.95
N GLN A 6 -32.31 -12.83 2.70
CA GLN A 6 -31.53 -13.35 1.58
C GLN A 6 -30.35 -12.42 1.31
N HIS A 7 -29.14 -12.92 1.57
CA HIS A 7 -27.92 -12.17 1.34
C HIS A 7 -27.72 -12.00 -0.17
N HIS A 8 -27.93 -10.79 -0.68
CA HIS A 8 -27.63 -10.49 -2.08
C HIS A 8 -26.12 -10.69 -2.32
N PRO A 9 -25.73 -11.49 -3.34
CA PRO A 9 -24.33 -11.73 -3.61
C PRO A 9 -23.67 -10.42 -4.06
N MET A 10 -22.67 -9.97 -3.29
CA MET A 10 -21.88 -8.79 -3.67
C MET A 10 -21.22 -8.97 -5.04
N ALA A 11 -21.29 -7.93 -5.86
CA ALA A 11 -20.61 -7.87 -7.15
C ALA A 11 -19.11 -8.14 -6.98
N LYS A 12 -18.51 -8.85 -7.94
CA LYS A 12 -17.10 -9.27 -7.88
C LYS A 12 -16.15 -8.08 -7.68
N GLY A 13 -16.44 -6.93 -8.31
CA GLY A 13 -15.63 -5.70 -8.18
C GLY A 13 -15.58 -5.15 -6.75
N THR A 14 -16.73 -5.11 -6.06
CA THR A 14 -16.84 -4.61 -4.69
C THR A 14 -15.96 -5.38 -3.71
N LYS A 15 -15.86 -6.72 -3.90
CA LYS A 15 -15.01 -7.57 -3.06
C LYS A 15 -13.53 -7.23 -3.20
N TYR A 16 -13.07 -6.87 -4.40
CA TYR A 16 -11.67 -6.49 -4.63
C TYR A 16 -11.37 -5.10 -4.10
N GLY A 17 -12.26 -4.13 -4.32
CA GLY A 17 -12.12 -2.79 -3.77
C GLY A 17 -12.00 -2.83 -2.24
N LEU A 18 -12.88 -3.59 -1.58
CA LEU A 18 -12.85 -3.76 -0.13
C LEU A 18 -11.53 -4.38 0.34
N MET A 19 -10.99 -5.35 -0.39
CA MET A 19 -9.71 -5.98 -0.06
C MET A 19 -8.51 -5.05 -0.22
N ILE A 20 -8.48 -4.23 -1.26
CA ILE A 20 -7.43 -3.23 -1.46
C ILE A 20 -7.46 -2.23 -0.31
N LEU A 21 -8.65 -1.73 0.05
CA LEU A 21 -8.83 -0.83 1.18
C LEU A 21 -8.42 -1.46 2.51
N ALA A 22 -8.83 -2.71 2.78
CA ALA A 22 -8.43 -3.44 3.97
C ALA A 22 -6.90 -3.60 4.04
N THR A 23 -6.26 -3.90 2.92
CA THR A 23 -4.80 -4.00 2.83
C THR A 23 -4.13 -2.64 3.09
N ALA A 24 -4.69 -1.55 2.57
CA ALA A 24 -4.18 -0.20 2.83
C ALA A 24 -4.29 0.19 4.32
N PHE A 25 -5.44 -0.05 4.95
CA PHE A 25 -5.60 0.19 6.39
C PHE A 25 -4.68 -0.66 7.24
N LEU A 26 -4.47 -1.93 6.85
CA LEU A 26 -3.54 -2.80 7.55
C LEU A 26 -2.09 -2.28 7.44
N ASN A 27 -1.71 -1.69 6.29
CA ASN A 27 -0.40 -1.06 6.12
C ASN A 27 -0.24 0.15 7.06
N ILE A 28 -1.26 1.00 7.15
CA ILE A 28 -1.24 2.16 8.05
C ILE A 28 -1.11 1.71 9.51
N GLY A 29 -1.89 0.70 9.92
CA GLY A 29 -1.91 0.22 11.31
C GLY A 29 -0.65 -0.53 11.74
N LEU A 30 0.01 -1.27 10.83
CA LEU A 30 1.23 -2.03 11.13
C LEU A 30 2.51 -1.23 10.95
N PHE A 31 2.47 -0.07 10.28
CA PHE A 31 3.64 0.75 10.01
C PHE A 31 4.47 1.08 11.27
N PRO A 32 3.87 1.45 12.41
CA PRO A 32 4.61 1.75 13.63
C PRO A 32 5.35 0.55 14.24
N ILE A 33 4.97 -0.68 13.87
CA ILE A 33 5.48 -1.91 14.48
C ILE A 33 6.57 -2.52 13.60
N THR A 34 6.29 -2.65 12.30
CA THR A 34 7.15 -3.39 11.35
C THR A 34 7.87 -2.51 10.35
N TYR A 35 7.62 -1.19 10.36
CA TYR A 35 8.26 -0.20 9.51
C TYR A 35 8.30 -0.63 8.03
N ILE A 36 9.49 -0.77 7.45
CA ILE A 36 9.69 -1.14 6.03
C ILE A 36 9.20 -2.55 5.68
N LEU A 37 9.01 -3.44 6.66
CA LEU A 37 8.49 -4.80 6.43
C LEU A 37 6.96 -4.85 6.41
N THR A 38 6.29 -3.77 6.77
CA THR A 38 4.83 -3.68 6.81
C THR A 38 4.15 -4.08 5.49
N PRO A 39 4.56 -3.58 4.31
CA PRO A 39 3.97 -4.00 3.04
C PRO A 39 4.08 -5.49 2.80
N LEU A 40 5.20 -6.10 3.19
CA LEU A 40 5.40 -7.54 3.02
C LEU A 40 4.38 -8.34 3.84
N PHE A 41 4.22 -8.03 5.13
CA PHE A 41 3.29 -8.74 6.00
C PHE A 41 1.83 -8.53 5.59
N THR A 42 1.45 -7.29 5.29
CA THR A 42 0.09 -6.98 4.83
C THR A 42 -0.23 -7.67 3.51
N GLY A 43 0.76 -7.72 2.61
CA GLY A 43 0.71 -8.48 1.38
C GLY A 43 0.49 -9.97 1.64
N ILE A 44 1.22 -10.58 2.57
CA ILE A 44 1.06 -12.01 2.93
C ILE A 44 -0.37 -12.28 3.40
N VAL A 45 -0.91 -11.45 4.28
CA VAL A 45 -2.29 -11.59 4.78
C VAL A 45 -3.29 -11.45 3.63
N CYS A 46 -3.17 -10.42 2.81
CA CYS A 46 -4.00 -10.21 1.62
C CYS A 46 -3.95 -11.41 0.67
N GLY A 47 -2.76 -11.87 0.31
CA GLY A 47 -2.53 -13.01 -0.58
C GLY A 47 -3.07 -14.33 -0.01
N PHE A 48 -2.98 -14.52 1.30
CA PHE A 48 -3.52 -15.71 1.96
C PHE A 48 -5.05 -15.74 1.93
N LEU A 49 -5.70 -14.57 2.07
CA LEU A 49 -7.16 -14.47 1.96
C LEU A 49 -7.62 -14.67 0.51
N VAL A 50 -6.89 -14.13 -0.47
CA VAL A 50 -7.20 -14.25 -1.91
C VAL A 50 -6.63 -15.54 -2.51
N VAL A 51 -7.52 -16.49 -2.81
CA VAL A 51 -7.15 -17.76 -3.47
C VAL A 51 -6.41 -17.54 -4.81
N SER A 52 -6.74 -16.47 -5.53
CA SER A 52 -6.13 -16.16 -6.82
C SER A 52 -4.84 -15.35 -6.67
N THR A 53 -3.72 -15.93 -7.11
CA THR A 53 -2.39 -15.30 -7.05
C THR A 53 -2.35 -13.93 -7.72
N LYS A 54 -2.90 -13.79 -8.93
CA LYS A 54 -2.90 -12.50 -9.66
C LYS A 54 -3.57 -11.40 -8.84
N ARG A 55 -4.66 -11.74 -8.15
CA ARG A 55 -5.43 -10.80 -7.34
C ARG A 55 -4.78 -10.53 -5.99
N GLY A 56 -4.13 -11.52 -5.38
CA GLY A 56 -3.33 -11.32 -4.16
C GLY A 56 -2.15 -10.39 -4.39
N VAL A 57 -1.42 -10.58 -5.51
CA VAL A 57 -0.32 -9.70 -5.93
C VAL A 57 -0.83 -8.28 -6.19
N LEU A 58 -1.89 -8.13 -6.99
CA LEU A 58 -2.45 -6.81 -7.29
C LEU A 58 -3.01 -6.11 -6.04
N GLY A 59 -3.68 -6.85 -5.15
CA GLY A 59 -4.21 -6.32 -3.89
C GLY A 59 -3.11 -5.89 -2.93
N GLY A 60 -2.03 -6.68 -2.82
CA GLY A 60 -0.85 -6.33 -2.05
C GLY A 60 -0.13 -5.09 -2.58
N TYR A 61 0.06 -5.01 -3.90
CA TYR A 61 0.66 -3.85 -4.57
C TYR A 61 -0.19 -2.59 -4.38
N LEU A 62 -1.46 -2.61 -4.82
CA LEU A 62 -2.33 -1.43 -4.76
C LEU A 62 -2.63 -1.01 -3.32
N GLY A 63 -2.81 -1.96 -2.41
CA GLY A 63 -3.03 -1.68 -0.99
C GLY A 63 -1.83 -0.97 -0.36
N ALA A 64 -0.61 -1.43 -0.64
CA ALA A 64 0.60 -0.74 -0.19
C ALA A 64 0.74 0.63 -0.87
N PHE A 65 0.62 0.71 -2.19
CA PHE A 65 0.75 1.97 -2.93
C PHE A 65 -0.22 3.04 -2.42
N ILE A 66 -1.50 2.69 -2.20
CA ILE A 66 -2.51 3.61 -1.66
C ILE A 66 -2.21 4.02 -0.22
N ALA A 67 -1.58 3.16 0.58
CA ALA A 67 -1.22 3.50 1.96
C ALA A 67 -0.01 4.44 2.03
N PHE A 68 1.03 4.18 1.22
CA PHE A 68 2.29 4.93 1.27
C PHE A 68 2.25 6.21 0.45
N LEU A 69 1.53 6.27 -0.68
CA LEU A 69 1.52 7.46 -1.52
C LEU A 69 1.04 8.73 -0.80
N PRO A 70 -0.07 8.73 -0.04
CA PRO A 70 -0.49 9.91 0.71
C PRO A 70 0.51 10.27 1.82
N LEU A 71 1.10 9.26 2.46
CA LEU A 71 2.10 9.46 3.50
C LEU A 71 3.31 10.23 2.94
N GLU A 72 3.87 9.75 1.83
CA GLU A 72 5.03 10.38 1.17
C GLU A 72 4.72 11.82 0.72
N ILE A 73 3.54 12.04 0.12
CA ILE A 73 3.11 13.38 -0.33
C ILE A 73 2.95 14.34 0.85
N LEU A 74 2.36 13.88 1.96
CA LEU A 74 2.14 14.70 3.15
C LEU A 74 3.44 15.02 3.89
N THR A 75 4.44 14.13 3.82
CA THR A 75 5.78 14.36 4.41
C THR A 75 6.72 15.18 3.51
N ALA A 76 6.35 15.40 2.25
CA ALA A 76 7.19 16.13 1.29
C ALA A 76 7.55 17.56 1.73
N PRO A 77 6.61 18.38 2.24
CA PRO A 77 6.91 19.75 2.66
C PRO A 77 7.90 19.78 3.84
N ASP A 78 7.73 18.91 4.82
CA ASP A 78 8.61 18.83 5.99
C ASP A 78 10.06 18.48 5.58
N LEU A 79 10.21 17.60 4.59
CA LEU A 79 11.52 17.25 4.04
C LEU A 79 12.14 18.41 3.25
N MET A 80 11.34 19.16 2.48
CA MET A 80 11.81 20.36 1.77
C MET A 80 12.30 21.42 2.76
N ASP A 81 11.51 21.69 3.81
CA ASP A 81 11.87 22.66 4.85
C ASP A 81 13.14 22.25 5.58
N TYR A 82 13.30 20.95 5.88
CA TYR A 82 14.52 20.42 6.48
C TYR A 82 15.75 20.66 5.58
N LEU A 83 15.65 20.42 4.27
CA LEU A 83 16.75 20.62 3.32
C LEU A 83 17.17 22.09 3.17
N VAL A 84 16.23 23.01 3.35
CA VAL A 84 16.54 24.45 3.39
C VAL A 84 17.20 24.83 4.71
N GLN A 85 16.66 24.35 5.83
CA GLN A 85 17.23 24.63 7.16
C GLN A 85 18.64 24.05 7.32
N SER A 86 18.93 22.91 6.70
CA SER A 86 20.27 22.32 6.68
C SER A 86 21.24 23.03 5.72
N GLY A 87 20.78 24.04 4.96
CA GLY A 87 21.57 24.77 3.97
C GLY A 87 21.99 23.92 2.77
N THR A 88 21.34 22.77 2.56
CA THR A 88 21.66 21.86 1.45
C THR A 88 21.10 22.37 0.13
N LEU A 89 19.91 22.98 0.16
CA LEU A 89 19.26 23.60 -0.98
C LEU A 89 18.70 24.96 -0.59
N THR A 90 18.69 25.89 -1.54
CA THR A 90 17.99 27.17 -1.42
C THR A 90 16.51 27.00 -1.78
N MET A 91 15.67 27.94 -1.32
CA MET A 91 14.26 27.97 -1.69
C MET A 91 14.04 28.08 -3.22
N ALA A 92 14.95 28.76 -3.93
CA ALA A 92 14.89 28.87 -5.38
C ALA A 92 15.12 27.51 -6.08
N GLU A 93 16.13 26.76 -5.64
CA GLU A 93 16.43 25.43 -6.19
C GLU A 93 15.28 24.44 -5.91
N ILE A 94 14.65 24.51 -4.74
CA ILE A 94 13.48 23.66 -4.42
C ILE A 94 12.30 23.98 -5.35
N GLN A 95 12.04 25.26 -5.65
CA GLN A 95 10.97 25.64 -6.56
C GLN A 95 11.20 25.10 -7.98
N GLU A 96 12.44 25.11 -8.46
CA GLU A 96 12.78 24.54 -9.77
C GLU A 96 12.68 23.00 -9.78
N MET A 97 13.00 22.35 -8.66
CA MET A 97 13.04 20.89 -8.56
C MET A 97 11.76 20.25 -8.01
N ILE A 98 10.72 21.03 -7.70
CA ILE A 98 9.53 20.55 -7.00
C ILE A 98 8.86 19.35 -7.69
N LEU A 99 8.74 19.39 -9.02
CA LEU A 99 8.17 18.31 -9.81
C LEU A 99 9.01 17.03 -9.74
N VAL A 100 10.34 17.17 -9.78
CA VAL A 100 11.27 16.06 -9.66
C VAL A 100 11.14 15.41 -8.29
N PHE A 101 10.98 16.22 -7.25
CA PHE A 101 10.82 15.74 -5.88
C PHE A 101 9.55 14.89 -5.70
N TYR A 102 8.40 15.40 -6.14
CA TYR A 102 7.15 14.64 -6.08
C TYR A 102 7.21 13.37 -6.93
N PHE A 103 7.88 13.42 -8.09
CA PHE A 103 8.09 12.23 -8.91
C PHE A 103 8.92 11.15 -8.18
N LEU A 104 9.99 11.54 -7.50
CA LEU A 104 10.81 10.62 -6.71
C LEU A 104 10.02 9.98 -5.56
N LEU A 105 9.14 10.74 -4.89
CA LEU A 105 8.26 10.23 -3.84
C LEU A 105 7.24 9.22 -4.36
N ILE A 106 6.60 9.51 -5.51
CA ILE A 106 5.71 8.56 -6.18
C ILE A 106 6.46 7.28 -6.54
N LEU A 107 7.70 7.42 -7.05
CA LEU A 107 8.55 6.29 -7.39
C LEU A 107 8.92 5.48 -6.14
N ALA A 108 9.24 6.12 -5.03
CA ALA A 108 9.52 5.47 -3.75
C ALA A 108 8.31 4.64 -3.26
N ALA A 109 7.10 5.22 -3.27
CA ALA A 109 5.88 4.51 -2.94
C ALA A 109 5.64 3.30 -3.87
N ALA A 110 5.90 3.46 -5.18
CA ALA A 110 5.80 2.37 -6.14
C ALA A 110 6.82 1.25 -5.85
N LEU A 111 8.06 1.58 -5.51
CA LEU A 111 9.08 0.60 -5.14
C LEU A 111 8.72 -0.15 -3.84
N ILE A 112 8.27 0.56 -2.81
CA ILE A 112 7.82 -0.05 -1.55
C ILE A 112 6.64 -0.99 -1.80
N SER A 113 5.72 -0.61 -2.69
CA SER A 113 4.56 -1.45 -3.01
C SER A 113 4.90 -2.78 -3.69
N ILE A 114 6.12 -2.93 -4.25
CA ILE A 114 6.62 -4.22 -4.74
C ILE A 114 6.74 -5.22 -3.59
N LEU A 115 7.11 -4.79 -2.38
CA LEU A 115 7.14 -5.66 -1.20
C LEU A 115 5.73 -6.19 -0.87
N GLY A 116 4.70 -5.34 -1.02
CA GLY A 116 3.30 -5.74 -0.92
C GLY A 116 2.91 -6.79 -1.97
N ALA A 117 3.35 -6.62 -3.21
CA ALA A 117 3.15 -7.57 -4.29
C ALA A 117 3.80 -8.93 -3.99
N ILE A 118 5.05 -8.92 -3.51
CA ILE A 118 5.80 -10.11 -3.09
C ILE A 118 5.07 -10.82 -1.95
N GLY A 119 4.62 -10.06 -0.94
CA GLY A 119 3.82 -10.61 0.15
C GLY A 119 2.55 -11.29 -0.37
N GLY A 120 1.82 -10.63 -1.28
CA GLY A 120 0.63 -11.18 -1.93
C GLY A 120 0.89 -12.51 -2.65
N LEU A 121 2.03 -12.63 -3.32
CA LEU A 121 2.46 -13.88 -3.95
C LEU A 121 2.72 -14.97 -2.91
N LEU A 122 3.47 -14.65 -1.85
CA LEU A 122 3.82 -15.59 -0.78
C LEU A 122 2.59 -16.10 -0.04
N GLY A 123 1.68 -15.20 0.35
CA GLY A 123 0.42 -15.56 1.00
C GLY A 123 -0.44 -16.49 0.15
N SER A 124 -0.53 -16.21 -1.15
CA SER A 124 -1.30 -17.06 -2.08
C SER A 124 -0.68 -18.45 -2.23
N LYS A 125 0.65 -18.54 -2.30
CA LYS A 125 1.36 -19.83 -2.32
C LYS A 125 1.19 -20.60 -1.02
N LEU A 126 1.22 -19.92 0.13
CA LEU A 126 1.02 -20.52 1.45
C LEU A 126 -0.37 -21.14 1.55
N LYS A 127 -1.42 -20.41 1.13
CA LYS A 127 -2.80 -20.91 1.14
C LYS A 127 -2.95 -22.21 0.33
N ARG A 128 -2.38 -22.25 -0.88
CA ARG A 128 -2.43 -23.43 -1.77
C ARG A 128 -1.70 -24.66 -1.25
N LYS A 129 -0.76 -24.49 -0.32
CA LYS A 129 -0.06 -25.61 0.31
C LYS A 129 -0.82 -26.18 1.51
N LEU A 130 -1.61 -25.34 2.18
CA LEU A 130 -2.33 -25.69 3.41
C LEU A 130 -3.76 -26.17 3.16
N VAL A 131 -4.36 -25.80 2.03
CA VAL A 131 -5.72 -26.13 1.59
C VAL A 131 -5.67 -26.74 0.20
#